data_AF-A0A3D5X9X0-F1
#
_entry.id   AF-A0A3D5X9X0-F1
#
_cell.length_a   1.000
_cell.length_b   1.000
_cell.length_c   1.000
_cell.angle_alpha   90.00
_cell.angle_beta   90.00
_cell.angle_gamma   90.00
#
_symmetry.space_group_name_H-M   'P 1'
#
loop_
_entity.id
_entity.type
_entity.pdbx_description
1 polymer ?
#
loop_
_entity_poly.entity_id
_entity_poly.type
_entity_poly.pdbx_seq_one_letter_code
_entity_poly.pdbx_strand_id
1 'polypeptide(L)'
;MKLTNLTLLLLFSITLSFGQNITISQNPKYTSSINPKYTAGINPKYTSSINPKYTTSINPKYTSSINPNYTTSINPKYTSSINPKYNSSINPKYTSALDPFYGTGEKKYLFNESADPIGILISANSNIYLYYDLQGEWIGYFVRARTNFNLFSLDGDWTGKYLCSDSKSGYNLFDEDGEWTGSFVK
;
A
#
# COMPACT_ATOMS: atom_id res chain seq x y z
N MET A 1 -27.60 -33.64 -4.23
CA MET A 1 -27.59 -32.16 -4.06
C MET A 1 -26.50 -31.69 -3.09
N LYS A 2 -25.25 -32.18 -3.21
CA LYS A 2 -24.10 -31.77 -2.38
C LYS A 2 -22.81 -31.50 -3.17
N LEU A 3 -22.82 -31.74 -4.49
CA LEU A 3 -21.64 -31.53 -5.34
C LEU A 3 -21.46 -30.07 -5.78
N THR A 4 -22.53 -29.27 -5.85
CA THR A 4 -22.52 -27.92 -6.43
C THR A 4 -21.84 -26.88 -5.53
N ASN A 5 -22.04 -26.93 -4.21
CA ASN A 5 -21.39 -25.98 -3.30
C ASN A 5 -19.89 -26.22 -3.19
N LEU A 6 -19.44 -27.47 -3.24
CA LEU A 6 -18.01 -27.79 -3.18
C LEU A 6 -17.31 -27.42 -4.49
N THR A 7 -17.92 -27.68 -5.65
CA THR A 7 -17.37 -27.22 -6.94
C THR A 7 -17.38 -25.70 -7.07
N LEU A 8 -18.38 -25.00 -6.52
CA LEU A 8 -18.41 -23.53 -6.52
C LEU A 8 -17.29 -22.95 -5.64
N LEU A 9 -17.03 -23.53 -4.47
CA LEU A 9 -15.90 -23.13 -3.61
C LEU A 9 -14.54 -23.44 -4.25
N LEU A 10 -14.44 -24.58 -4.95
CA LEU A 10 -13.22 -25.03 -5.62
C LEU A 10 -12.91 -24.19 -6.88
N LEU A 11 -13.94 -23.81 -7.65
CA LEU A 11 -13.80 -22.91 -8.81
C LEU A 11 -13.45 -21.48 -8.39
N PHE A 12 -13.92 -21.01 -7.23
CA PHE A 12 -13.61 -19.67 -6.72
C PHE A 12 -12.16 -19.52 -6.22
N SER A 13 -11.47 -20.64 -6.01
CA SER A 13 -10.05 -20.67 -5.63
C SER A 13 -9.11 -20.60 -6.85
N ILE A 14 -9.64 -20.61 -8.08
CA ILE A 14 -8.86 -20.68 -9.31
C ILE A 14 -9.01 -19.37 -10.09
N THR A 15 -8.25 -18.37 -9.62
CA THR A 15 -7.37 -17.55 -10.47
C THR A 15 -6.09 -17.34 -9.67
N LEU A 16 -5.34 -18.42 -9.45
CA LEU A 16 -4.00 -18.36 -8.88
C LEU A 16 -3.05 -17.76 -9.92
N SER A 17 -2.71 -16.48 -9.78
CA SER A 17 -1.31 -16.09 -9.98
C SER A 17 -0.64 -16.23 -8.61
N PHE A 18 0.23 -17.24 -8.48
CA PHE A 18 1.16 -17.53 -7.38
C PHE A 18 0.95 -16.76 -6.05
N GLY A 19 0.55 -17.48 -5.00
CA GLY A 19 0.75 -17.09 -3.59
C GLY A 19 -0.16 -16.01 -2.99
N GLN A 20 -1.07 -15.41 -3.76
CA GLN A 20 -1.97 -14.36 -3.25
C GLN A 20 -3.25 -14.91 -2.64
N ASN A 21 -3.29 -15.05 -1.31
CA ASN A 21 -4.52 -15.33 -0.57
C ASN A 21 -5.22 -14.00 -0.21
N ILE A 22 -5.90 -13.38 -1.17
CA ILE A 22 -6.75 -12.20 -0.92
C ILE A 22 -8.10 -12.69 -0.39
N THR A 23 -8.44 -12.36 0.85
CA THR A 23 -9.75 -12.72 1.42
C THR A 23 -10.87 -11.89 0.80
N ILE A 24 -12.11 -12.38 0.84
CA ILE A 24 -13.28 -11.66 0.28
C ILE A 24 -13.41 -10.26 0.90
N SER A 25 -13.22 -10.14 2.21
CA SER A 25 -13.30 -8.86 2.94
C SER A 25 -12.21 -7.86 2.55
N GLN A 26 -11.09 -8.33 2.01
CA GLN A 26 -10.00 -7.50 1.48
C GLN A 26 -10.10 -7.27 -0.03
N ASN A 27 -11.00 -7.96 -0.73
CA ASN A 27 -11.12 -7.87 -2.18
C ASN A 27 -12.20 -6.85 -2.60
N PRO A 28 -11.81 -5.68 -3.15
CA PRO A 28 -12.74 -4.64 -3.57
C PRO A 28 -13.65 -5.02 -4.75
N LYS A 29 -13.39 -6.12 -5.47
CA LYS A 29 -14.34 -6.66 -6.46
C LYS A 29 -15.58 -7.27 -5.80
N TYR A 30 -15.44 -7.82 -4.60
CA TYR A 30 -16.50 -8.53 -3.89
C TYR A 30 -17.04 -7.77 -2.67
N THR A 31 -16.31 -6.74 -2.21
CA THR A 31 -16.70 -5.92 -1.07
C THR A 31 -16.79 -4.45 -1.47
N SER A 32 -18.00 -3.96 -1.75
CA SER A 32 -18.24 -2.60 -2.27
C SER A 32 -17.83 -1.48 -1.32
N SER A 33 -17.95 -1.70 0.00
CA SER A 33 -17.62 -0.72 1.04
C SER A 33 -16.13 -0.35 1.10
N ILE A 34 -15.26 -1.18 0.51
CA ILE A 34 -13.82 -0.92 0.40
C ILE A 34 -13.41 -0.55 -1.02
N ASN A 35 -14.34 -0.43 -1.97
CA ASN A 35 -14.04 -0.05 -3.34
C ASN A 35 -14.36 1.45 -3.56
N PRO A 36 -13.36 2.29 -3.89
CA PRO A 36 -13.56 3.72 -4.14
C PRO A 36 -14.57 4.00 -5.26
N LYS A 37 -14.72 3.11 -6.24
CA LYS A 37 -15.72 3.27 -7.30
C LYS A 37 -17.15 3.33 -6.77
N TYR A 38 -17.44 2.60 -5.69
CA TYR A 38 -18.79 2.46 -5.14
C TYR A 38 -18.99 3.18 -3.80
N THR A 39 -17.91 3.66 -3.17
CA THR A 39 -17.96 4.30 -1.85
C THR A 39 -17.36 5.70 -1.89
N ALA A 40 -18.22 6.72 -1.93
CA ALA A 40 -17.81 8.12 -2.11
C ALA A 40 -16.86 8.63 -1.00
N GLY A 41 -17.10 8.21 0.26
CA GLY A 41 -16.31 8.66 1.41
C GLY A 41 -14.84 8.22 1.40
N ILE A 42 -14.48 7.22 0.59
CA ILE A 42 -13.09 6.76 0.43
C ILE A 42 -12.52 7.11 -0.95
N ASN A 43 -13.31 7.77 -1.81
CA ASN A 43 -12.91 8.12 -3.17
C ASN A 43 -12.38 9.57 -3.22
N PRO A 44 -11.11 9.79 -3.59
CA PRO A 44 -10.52 11.12 -3.65
C PRO A 44 -11.20 12.07 -4.66
N LYS A 45 -11.91 11.55 -5.66
CA LYS A 45 -12.67 12.37 -6.62
C LYS A 45 -13.89 13.04 -5.97
N TYR A 46 -14.43 12.47 -4.90
CA TYR A 46 -15.65 12.95 -4.24
C TYR A 46 -15.42 13.53 -2.83
N THR A 47 -14.26 13.30 -2.22
CA THR A 47 -13.96 13.75 -0.84
C THR A 47 -12.66 14.54 -0.79
N SER A 48 -12.75 15.86 -0.60
CA SER A 48 -11.60 16.77 -0.63
C SER A 48 -10.64 16.60 0.55
N SER A 49 -11.14 16.24 1.74
CA SER A 49 -10.34 16.08 2.96
C SER A 49 -9.32 14.95 2.89
N ILE A 50 -9.55 13.94 2.04
CA ILE A 50 -8.62 12.82 1.80
C ILE A 50 -7.82 13.01 0.50
N ASN A 51 -8.04 14.10 -0.23
CA ASN A 51 -7.38 14.38 -1.49
C ASN A 51 -6.33 15.49 -1.31
N PRO A 52 -5.03 15.19 -1.41
CA PRO A 52 -3.94 16.14 -1.23
C PRO A 52 -3.89 17.25 -2.29
N LYS A 53 -4.57 17.11 -3.43
CA LYS A 53 -4.77 18.22 -4.38
C LYS A 53 -5.55 19.38 -3.75
N TYR A 54 -6.50 19.07 -2.88
CA TYR A 54 -7.39 20.05 -2.24
C TYR A 54 -7.05 20.30 -0.77
N THR A 55 -6.20 19.46 -0.17
CA THR A 55 -5.79 19.56 1.24
C THR A 55 -4.27 19.61 1.35
N THR A 56 -3.71 20.82 1.45
CA THR A 56 -2.26 21.05 1.41
C THR A 56 -1.48 20.41 2.56
N SER A 57 -2.09 20.28 3.74
CA SER A 57 -1.46 19.70 4.94
C SER A 57 -1.12 18.20 4.82
N ILE A 58 -1.71 17.51 3.85
CA ILE A 58 -1.43 16.10 3.54
C ILE A 58 -0.68 15.93 2.21
N ASN A 59 -0.27 17.03 1.57
CA ASN A 59 0.49 17.04 0.33
C ASN A 59 1.98 17.35 0.60
N PRO A 60 2.92 16.41 0.35
CA PRO A 60 4.35 16.64 0.49
C PRO A 60 4.88 17.83 -0.30
N LYS A 61 4.32 18.15 -1.47
CA LYS A 61 4.77 19.30 -2.27
C LYS A 61 4.66 20.62 -1.50
N TYR A 62 3.65 20.76 -0.65
CA TYR A 62 3.35 22.00 0.08
C TYR A 62 3.68 21.93 1.58
N THR A 63 3.95 20.74 2.13
CA THR A 63 4.19 20.57 3.57
C THR A 63 5.55 19.92 3.84
N SER A 64 6.53 20.73 4.27
CA SER A 64 7.92 20.30 4.50
C SER A 64 8.06 19.12 5.48
N SER A 65 7.28 19.12 6.57
CA SER A 65 7.36 18.09 7.62
C SER A 65 6.94 16.68 7.18
N ILE A 66 6.34 16.55 6.00
CA ILE A 66 5.97 15.25 5.38
C ILE A 66 6.66 15.03 4.03
N ASN A 67 7.55 15.94 3.63
CA ASN A 67 8.32 15.86 2.40
C ASN A 67 9.74 15.30 2.68
N PRO A 68 10.11 14.14 2.08
CA PRO A 68 11.43 13.54 2.29
C PRO A 68 12.62 14.38 1.81
N ASN A 69 12.42 15.29 0.87
CA ASN A 69 13.49 16.17 0.39
C ASN A 69 13.81 17.29 1.39
N TYR A 70 12.86 17.64 2.27
CA TYR A 70 13.02 18.71 3.26
C TYR A 70 13.18 18.19 4.70
N THR A 71 12.81 16.93 4.98
CA THR A 71 12.87 16.34 6.32
C THR A 71 13.69 15.04 6.31
N THR A 72 14.89 15.08 6.90
CA THR A 72 15.85 13.97 6.90
C THR A 72 15.40 12.75 7.71
N SER A 73 14.65 12.96 8.80
CA SER A 73 14.19 11.89 9.69
C SER A 73 13.19 10.93 9.05
N ILE A 74 12.54 11.34 7.96
CA ILE A 74 11.62 10.51 7.16
C ILE A 74 12.24 10.10 5.81
N ASN A 75 13.52 10.41 5.59
CA ASN A 75 14.25 10.05 4.38
C ASN A 75 15.26 8.92 4.70
N PRO A 76 15.06 7.71 4.14
CA PRO A 76 15.87 6.54 4.43
C PRO A 76 17.32 6.67 3.92
N LYS A 77 17.64 7.59 3.00
CA LYS A 77 19.04 7.86 2.65
C LYS A 77 19.86 8.41 3.83
N TYR A 78 19.20 9.14 4.73
CA TYR A 78 19.85 9.84 5.83
C TYR A 78 19.55 9.20 7.19
N THR A 79 18.60 8.27 7.27
CA THR A 79 18.16 7.64 8.52
C THR A 79 18.17 6.13 8.41
N SER A 80 19.20 5.48 8.98
CA SER A 80 19.43 4.03 8.87
C SER A 80 18.33 3.18 9.50
N SER A 81 17.70 3.63 10.58
CA SER A 81 16.67 2.87 11.29
C SER A 81 15.39 2.65 10.47
N ILE A 82 15.14 3.49 9.46
CA ILE A 82 14.00 3.37 8.54
C ILE A 82 14.41 2.88 7.15
N ASN A 83 15.70 2.58 6.94
CA ASN A 83 16.21 2.07 5.68
C ASN A 83 16.42 0.55 5.77
N PRO A 84 15.65 -0.27 5.02
CA PRO A 84 15.79 -1.71 5.07
C PRO A 84 17.16 -2.24 4.65
N LYS A 85 17.95 -1.48 3.88
CA LYS A 85 19.35 -1.85 3.57
C LYS A 85 20.23 -1.90 4.82
N TYR A 86 19.96 -1.05 5.81
CA TYR A 86 20.78 -0.88 7.00
C TYR A 86 20.14 -1.39 8.29
N ASN A 87 18.84 -1.70 8.28
CA ASN A 87 18.12 -2.25 9.41
C ASN A 87 17.61 -3.67 9.08
N SER A 88 18.25 -4.68 9.67
CA SER A 88 17.93 -6.09 9.43
C SER A 88 16.52 -6.49 9.88
N SER A 89 15.98 -5.86 10.92
CA SER A 89 14.64 -6.17 11.46
C SER A 89 13.51 -5.79 10.50
N ILE A 90 13.77 -4.89 9.55
CA ILE A 90 12.81 -4.50 8.51
C ILE A 90 13.26 -4.96 7.11
N ASN A 91 14.34 -5.72 7.02
CA ASN A 91 14.84 -6.23 5.75
C ASN A 91 14.28 -7.64 5.49
N PRO A 92 13.60 -7.87 4.36
CA PRO A 92 12.98 -9.17 4.09
C PRO A 92 13.98 -10.29 3.81
N LYS A 93 15.24 -9.96 3.44
CA LYS A 93 16.30 -10.96 3.27
C LYS A 93 16.77 -11.57 4.60
N TYR A 94 16.54 -10.87 5.72
CA TYR A 94 16.98 -11.30 7.05
C TYR A 94 15.82 -11.63 7.99
N THR A 95 14.58 -11.32 7.60
CA THR A 95 13.39 -11.50 8.43
C THR A 95 12.30 -12.23 7.63
N SER A 96 12.21 -13.55 7.80
CA SER A 96 11.26 -14.40 7.05
C SER A 96 9.78 -14.06 7.27
N ALA A 97 9.44 -13.47 8.42
CA ALA A 97 8.09 -12.98 8.69
C ALA A 97 7.64 -11.88 7.70
N LEU A 98 8.57 -11.24 7.00
CA LEU A 98 8.32 -10.18 6.02
C LEU A 98 8.18 -10.69 4.58
N ASP A 99 8.26 -12.00 4.36
CA ASP A 99 8.03 -12.63 3.06
C ASP A 99 6.56 -12.48 2.63
N PRO A 100 6.27 -12.08 1.38
CA PRO A 100 4.91 -11.78 0.93
C PRO A 100 4.02 -13.01 0.76
N PHE A 101 4.56 -14.23 0.72
CA PHE A 101 3.79 -15.47 0.51
C PHE A 101 3.76 -16.37 1.73
N TYR A 102 4.87 -16.46 2.46
CA TYR A 102 5.06 -17.38 3.57
C TYR A 102 5.21 -16.68 4.92
N GLY A 103 5.38 -15.36 4.92
CA GLY A 103 5.53 -14.56 6.14
C GLY A 103 4.24 -14.40 6.94
N THR A 104 4.40 -13.94 8.18
CA THR A 104 3.30 -13.70 9.13
C THR A 104 2.97 -12.22 9.32
N GLY A 105 3.69 -11.31 8.63
CA GLY A 105 3.46 -9.88 8.69
C GLY A 105 2.05 -9.49 8.20
N GLU A 106 1.52 -8.39 8.75
CA GLU A 106 0.25 -7.85 8.29
C GLU A 106 0.34 -7.49 6.81
N LYS A 107 -0.61 -8.01 6.02
CA LYS A 107 -0.61 -7.92 4.57
C LYS A 107 -1.76 -7.06 4.08
N LYS A 108 -1.41 -6.14 3.17
CA LYS A 108 -2.35 -5.35 2.38
C LYS A 108 -2.04 -5.53 0.90
N TYR A 109 -2.99 -5.22 0.05
CA TYR A 109 -2.85 -5.30 -1.39
C TYR A 109 -3.09 -3.94 -2.03
N LEU A 110 -2.25 -3.58 -2.99
CA LEU A 110 -2.44 -2.41 -3.85
C LEU A 110 -3.30 -2.84 -5.03
N PHE A 111 -4.38 -2.11 -5.29
CA PHE A 111 -5.30 -2.33 -6.39
C PHE A 111 -5.27 -1.17 -7.37
N ASN A 112 -5.54 -1.45 -8.65
CA ASN A 112 -5.83 -0.42 -9.65
C ASN A 112 -7.30 0.05 -9.57
N GLU A 113 -7.70 1.02 -10.40
CA GLU A 113 -9.07 1.58 -10.40
C GLU A 113 -10.15 0.51 -10.75
N SER A 114 -9.76 -0.53 -11.49
CA SER A 114 -10.60 -1.69 -11.83
C SER A 114 -10.68 -2.74 -10.71
N ALA A 115 -10.08 -2.48 -9.55
CA ALA A 115 -10.00 -3.40 -8.43
C ALA A 115 -9.20 -4.70 -8.72
N ASP A 116 -8.30 -4.67 -9.70
CA ASP A 116 -7.31 -5.74 -9.89
C ASP A 116 -6.11 -5.50 -8.97
N PRO A 117 -5.58 -6.53 -8.30
CA PRO A 117 -4.36 -6.40 -7.52
C PRO A 117 -3.18 -6.09 -8.44
N ILE A 118 -2.29 -5.21 -8.01
CA ILE A 118 -1.08 -4.78 -8.72
C ILE A 118 0.16 -4.74 -7.82
N GLY A 119 0.03 -5.03 -6.53
CA GLY A 119 1.16 -5.24 -5.64
C GLY A 119 0.76 -5.63 -4.23
N ILE A 120 1.76 -5.99 -3.43
CA ILE A 120 1.60 -6.51 -2.08
C ILE A 120 2.37 -5.61 -1.12
N LEU A 121 1.74 -5.22 -0.02
CA LEU A 121 2.36 -4.45 1.06
C LEU A 121 2.43 -5.31 2.31
N ILE A 122 3.62 -5.46 2.87
CA ILE A 122 3.86 -6.17 4.13
C ILE A 122 4.32 -5.18 5.19
N SER A 123 3.61 -5.12 6.31
CA SER A 123 3.97 -4.30 7.46
C SER A 123 5.24 -4.85 8.09
N ALA A 124 6.35 -4.11 7.98
CA ALA A 124 7.57 -4.43 8.71
C ALA A 124 7.53 -3.88 10.14
N ASN A 125 6.89 -2.73 10.32
CA ASN A 125 6.51 -2.16 11.61
C ASN A 125 5.46 -1.04 11.37
N SER A 126 5.10 -0.31 12.43
CA SER A 126 4.11 0.78 12.38
C SER A 126 4.46 1.96 11.46
N ASN A 127 5.71 2.04 10.98
CA ASN A 127 6.21 3.11 10.13
C ASN A 127 6.64 2.64 8.73
N ILE A 128 6.73 1.33 8.49
CA ILE A 128 7.32 0.79 7.26
C ILE A 128 6.42 -0.28 6.67
N TYR A 129 6.00 -0.08 5.42
CA TYR A 129 5.50 -1.16 4.57
C TYR A 129 6.56 -1.50 3.52
N LEU A 130 6.91 -2.77 3.41
CA LEU A 130 7.65 -3.26 2.25
C LEU A 130 6.68 -3.42 1.08
N TYR A 131 7.12 -3.00 -0.10
CA TYR A 131 6.32 -3.03 -1.32
C TYR A 131 6.88 -4.06 -2.29
N TYR A 132 6.04 -5.02 -2.65
CA TYR A 132 6.35 -6.08 -3.58
C TYR A 132 5.44 -6.01 -4.80
N ASP A 133 5.92 -6.49 -5.94
CA ASP A 133 5.05 -6.82 -7.05
C ASP A 133 4.21 -8.08 -6.75
N LEU A 134 3.43 -8.52 -7.73
CA LEU A 134 2.57 -9.69 -7.61
C LEU A 134 3.33 -11.02 -7.67
N GLN A 135 4.59 -10.99 -8.12
CA GLN A 135 5.50 -12.13 -8.17
C GLN A 135 6.30 -12.27 -6.87
N GLY A 136 6.17 -11.32 -5.95
CA GLY A 136 6.89 -11.29 -4.67
C GLY A 136 8.29 -10.69 -4.78
N GLU A 137 8.61 -10.01 -5.87
CA GLU A 137 9.85 -9.24 -5.98
C GLU A 137 9.73 -7.98 -5.12
N TRP A 138 10.71 -7.76 -4.25
CA TRP A 138 10.76 -6.56 -3.41
C TRP A 138 11.19 -5.37 -4.27
N ILE A 139 10.29 -4.43 -4.53
CA ILE A 139 10.48 -3.33 -5.49
C ILE A 139 10.54 -1.94 -4.84
N GLY A 140 10.26 -1.84 -3.55
CA GLY A 140 10.33 -0.58 -2.83
C GLY A 140 9.83 -0.69 -1.39
N TYR A 141 9.66 0.45 -0.74
CA TYR A 141 9.07 0.49 0.59
C TYR A 141 8.46 1.87 0.87
N PHE A 142 7.40 1.86 1.65
CA PHE A 142 6.73 3.06 2.12
C PHE A 142 7.22 3.42 3.51
N VAL A 143 7.62 4.68 3.71
CA VAL A 143 8.01 5.22 5.01
C VAL A 143 6.95 6.19 5.49
N ARG A 144 6.46 5.96 6.71
CA ARG A 144 5.51 6.81 7.39
C ARG A 144 6.11 8.19 7.66
N ALA A 145 5.38 9.23 7.25
CA ALA A 145 5.52 10.56 7.80
C ALA A 145 4.39 10.83 8.79
N ARG A 146 4.01 12.09 9.02
CA ARG A 146 2.96 12.42 10.00
C ARG A 146 1.58 11.88 9.59
N THR A 147 1.17 12.17 8.36
CA THR A 147 -0.21 11.94 7.88
C THR A 147 -0.29 11.00 6.67
N ASN A 148 0.85 10.66 6.08
CA ASN A 148 0.95 9.86 4.87
C ASN A 148 2.12 8.86 4.97
N PHE A 149 2.27 8.04 3.94
CA PHE A 149 3.47 7.25 3.73
C PHE A 149 4.10 7.58 2.38
N ASN A 150 5.36 7.96 2.35
CA ASN A 150 6.10 8.26 1.13
C ASN A 150 6.70 6.97 0.55
N LEU A 151 6.59 6.77 -0.77
CA LEU A 151 7.14 5.61 -1.46
C LEU A 151 8.60 5.86 -1.86
N PHE A 152 9.48 4.94 -1.47
CA PHE A 152 10.89 4.94 -1.82
C PHE A 152 11.26 3.72 -2.68
N SER A 153 12.25 3.92 -3.55
CA SER A 153 12.97 2.82 -4.20
C SER A 153 13.78 2.01 -3.18
N LEU A 154 14.31 0.87 -3.60
CA LEU A 154 15.21 0.06 -2.76
C LEU A 154 16.49 0.82 -2.35
N ASP A 155 16.93 1.78 -3.15
CA ASP A 155 18.08 2.64 -2.87
C ASP A 155 17.75 3.83 -1.94
N GLY A 156 16.48 3.97 -1.56
CA GLY A 156 16.01 5.05 -0.69
C GLY A 156 15.75 6.37 -1.42
N ASP A 157 15.62 6.34 -2.75
CA ASP A 157 15.15 7.51 -3.51
C ASP A 157 13.64 7.67 -3.36
N TRP A 158 13.19 8.88 -3.01
CA TRP A 158 11.76 9.18 -3.02
C TRP A 158 11.24 9.17 -4.44
N THR A 159 10.16 8.43 -4.69
CA THR A 159 9.61 8.23 -6.03
C THR A 159 8.64 9.33 -6.47
N GLY A 160 8.41 10.33 -5.62
CA GLY A 160 7.34 11.32 -5.78
C GLY A 160 5.95 10.80 -5.38
N LYS A 161 5.75 9.48 -5.25
CA LYS A 161 4.46 8.91 -4.86
C LYS A 161 4.30 8.77 -3.35
N TYR A 162 3.04 8.84 -2.88
CA TYR A 162 2.72 8.67 -1.47
C TYR A 162 1.28 8.19 -1.23
N LEU A 163 1.07 7.51 -0.11
CA LEU A 163 -0.21 7.02 0.35
C LEU A 163 -0.84 7.99 1.35
N CYS A 164 -2.07 8.42 1.11
CA CYS A 164 -2.89 9.11 2.12
C CYS A 164 -3.99 8.19 2.62
N SER A 165 -4.35 8.30 3.90
CA SER A 165 -5.45 7.53 4.47
C SER A 165 -6.75 7.80 3.71
N ASP A 166 -7.52 6.74 3.48
CA ASP A 166 -8.86 6.83 2.92
C ASP A 166 -9.95 7.11 3.98
N SER A 167 -9.55 7.48 5.20
CA SER A 167 -10.43 7.66 6.38
C SER A 167 -11.15 6.39 6.86
N LYS A 168 -10.71 5.21 6.41
CA LYS A 168 -11.14 3.89 6.87
C LYS A 168 -9.88 3.06 7.17
N SER A 169 -9.81 1.84 6.64
CA SER A 169 -8.73 0.87 6.89
C SER A 169 -7.66 0.84 5.80
N GLY A 170 -7.75 1.73 4.81
CA GLY A 170 -6.91 1.71 3.61
C GLY A 170 -6.25 3.04 3.31
N TYR A 171 -5.70 3.09 2.10
CA TYR A 171 -5.00 4.27 1.60
C TYR A 171 -5.31 4.48 0.12
N ASN A 172 -5.23 5.73 -0.33
CA ASN A 172 -5.22 6.10 -1.73
C ASN A 172 -3.81 6.52 -2.14
N LEU A 173 -3.34 6.11 -3.32
CA LEU A 173 -2.03 6.44 -3.85
C LEU A 173 -2.09 7.72 -4.70
N PHE A 174 -1.20 8.65 -4.43
CA PHE A 174 -1.09 9.92 -5.14
C PHE A 174 0.31 10.08 -5.72
N ASP A 175 0.41 10.85 -6.79
CA ASP A 175 1.67 11.37 -7.30
C ASP A 175 2.11 12.64 -6.56
N GLU A 176 3.24 13.21 -6.97
CA GLU A 176 3.86 14.35 -6.29
C GLU A 176 3.03 15.63 -6.34
N ASP A 177 2.14 15.75 -7.32
CA ASP A 177 1.23 16.89 -7.46
C ASP A 177 -0.04 16.71 -6.62
N GLY A 178 -0.24 15.51 -6.07
CA GLY A 178 -1.42 15.14 -5.30
C GLY A 178 -2.58 14.69 -6.17
N GLU A 179 -2.34 14.32 -7.43
CA GLU A 179 -3.34 13.66 -8.26
C GLU A 179 -3.49 12.20 -7.85
N TRP A 180 -4.72 11.73 -7.75
CA TRP A 180 -4.99 10.33 -7.43
C TRP A 180 -4.60 9.45 -8.62
N THR A 181 -3.77 8.44 -8.40
CA THR A 181 -3.30 7.55 -9.48
C THR A 181 -4.37 6.56 -9.95
N GLY A 182 -5.55 6.57 -9.34
CA GLY A 182 -6.56 5.52 -9.47
C GLY A 182 -6.23 4.27 -8.63
N SER A 183 -5.08 4.21 -7.97
CA SER A 183 -4.67 3.08 -7.15
C SER A 183 -4.98 3.28 -5.68
N PHE A 184 -5.28 2.18 -4.98
CA PHE A 184 -5.64 2.21 -3.56
C PHE A 184 -5.25 0.90 -2.86
N VAL A 185 -5.00 0.98 -1.55
CA VAL A 185 -4.51 -0.12 -0.72
C VAL A 185 -5.61 -0.59 0.22
N LYS A 186 -5.78 -1.91 0.33
CA LYS A 186 -6.68 -2.55 1.32
C LYS A 186 -6.00 -3.68 2.07
#